data_AF-A0AAW5YBG5-F1
#
_entry.id   AF-A0AAW5YBG5-F1
#
_cell.length_a   1.000
_cell.length_b   1.000
_cell.length_c   1.000
_cell.angle_alpha   90.00
_cell.angle_beta   90.00
_cell.angle_gamma   90.00
#
_symmetry.space_group_name_H-M   'P 1'
#
loop_
_entity.id
_entity.type
_entity.pdbx_description
1 polymer ?
#
loop_
_entity_poly.entity_id
_entity_poly.type
_entity_poly.pdbx_seq_one_letter_code
_entity_poly.pdbx_strand_id
1 'polypeptide(L)'
;MNSRKWVRLFFTTLFLGGISTVIIGFVLEWDKYAKFFQNFDGKEILAVSFWLMGVGFIFSVISQMGFFAYLTIHRFGLGMFRSPSLWNTVQLFFIAFVLFDFVYLRSVLIANGEVSLGNNILVAGVLFVFGAIVAYIKSKETNKKAFVPALFFMVVVTILEWVPALRINDTDWLYLMVIPLLLCNAYQLLILHRLIGKTSKSV
;
A
#
# COMPACT_ATOMS: atom_id res chain seq x y z
N MET A 1 -14.36 -17.91 3.43
CA MET A 1 -14.74 -16.48 3.49
C MET A 1 -16.07 -16.34 2.77
N ASN A 2 -17.04 -15.59 3.31
CA ASN A 2 -18.33 -15.37 2.66
C ASN A 2 -18.42 -13.95 2.07
N SER A 3 -19.43 -13.70 1.23
CA SER A 3 -19.65 -12.41 0.55
C SER A 3 -19.70 -11.23 1.53
N ARG A 4 -20.39 -11.39 2.67
CA ARG A 4 -20.52 -10.35 3.69
C ARG A 4 -19.17 -9.86 4.24
N LYS A 5 -18.22 -10.79 4.47
CA LYS A 5 -16.88 -10.43 4.96
C LYS A 5 -16.04 -9.73 3.89
N TRP A 6 -16.18 -10.14 2.63
CA TRP A 6 -15.54 -9.48 1.51
C TRP A 6 -16.04 -8.05 1.32
N VAL A 7 -17.36 -7.86 1.32
CA VAL A 7 -17.97 -6.52 1.23
C VAL A 7 -17.52 -5.64 2.40
N ARG A 8 -17.45 -6.19 3.62
CA ARG A 8 -16.90 -5.45 4.77
C ARG A 8 -15.44 -5.05 4.55
N LEU A 9 -14.59 -5.97 4.09
CA LEU A 9 -13.18 -5.66 3.81
C LEU A 9 -13.06 -4.56 2.76
N PHE A 10 -13.83 -4.66 1.68
CA PHE A 10 -13.88 -3.68 0.60
C PHE A 10 -14.21 -2.29 1.12
N PHE A 11 -15.36 -2.12 1.78
CA PHE A 11 -15.79 -0.79 2.23
C PHE A 11 -14.90 -0.23 3.35
N THR A 12 -14.43 -1.05 4.28
CA THR A 12 -13.52 -0.56 5.34
C THR A 12 -12.18 -0.10 4.77
N THR A 13 -11.66 -0.79 3.75
CA THR A 13 -10.45 -0.35 3.04
C THR A 13 -10.72 0.88 2.18
N LEU A 14 -11.89 0.96 1.53
CA LEU A 14 -12.31 2.11 0.73
C LEU A 14 -12.36 3.39 1.57
N PHE A 15 -13.04 3.34 2.72
CA PHE A 15 -13.10 4.48 3.63
C PHE A 15 -11.74 4.79 4.26
N LEU A 16 -10.91 3.78 4.57
CA LEU A 16 -9.56 4.02 5.06
C LEU A 16 -8.72 4.81 4.04
N GLY A 17 -8.77 4.42 2.76
CA GLY A 17 -8.09 5.15 1.68
C GLY A 17 -8.63 6.56 1.50
N GLY A 18 -9.96 6.72 1.47
CA GLY A 18 -10.60 8.04 1.38
C GLY A 18 -10.21 8.98 2.52
N ILE A 19 -10.37 8.54 3.77
CA ILE A 19 -10.08 9.36 4.96
C ILE A 19 -8.59 9.67 5.07
N SER A 20 -7.71 8.68 4.86
CA SER A 20 -6.26 8.92 4.91
C SER A 20 -5.82 9.90 3.84
N THR A 21 -6.38 9.83 2.62
CA THR A 21 -6.03 10.77 1.55
C THR A 21 -6.51 12.19 1.85
N VAL A 22 -7.68 12.36 2.46
CA VAL A 22 -8.14 13.69 2.93
C VAL A 22 -7.15 14.27 3.94
N ILE A 23 -6.76 13.49 4.95
CA ILE A 23 -5.83 13.94 5.99
C ILE A 23 -4.48 14.30 5.37
N ILE A 24 -3.91 13.41 4.55
CA ILE A 24 -2.61 13.62 3.94
C ILE A 24 -2.63 14.78 2.94
N GLY A 25 -3.69 14.92 2.14
CA GLY A 25 -3.81 16.02 1.18
C GLY A 25 -3.85 17.40 1.85
N PHE A 26 -4.55 17.53 2.97
CA PHE A 26 -4.49 18.78 3.76
C PHE A 26 -3.12 19.03 4.39
N VAL A 27 -2.42 17.97 4.81
CA VAL A 27 -1.07 18.11 5.40
C VAL A 27 -0.03 18.52 4.35
N LEU A 28 -0.08 17.92 3.16
CA LEU A 28 0.88 18.20 2.08
C LEU A 28 0.66 19.61 1.50
N GLU A 29 -0.59 19.98 1.20
CA GLU A 29 -0.93 21.29 0.64
C GLU A 29 -1.42 22.27 1.73
N TRP A 30 -0.86 22.19 2.94
CA TRP A 30 -1.33 23.00 4.07
C TRP A 30 -1.29 24.50 3.77
N ASP A 31 -0.22 24.99 3.15
CA ASP A 31 -0.06 26.41 2.81
C ASP A 31 -1.18 26.93 1.89
N LYS A 32 -1.72 26.06 1.04
CA LYS A 32 -2.83 26.39 0.12
C LYS A 32 -4.18 26.35 0.84
N TYR A 33 -4.38 25.39 1.74
CA TYR A 33 -5.68 25.14 2.37
C TYR A 33 -5.87 25.83 3.72
N ALA A 34 -4.79 26.26 4.39
CA ALA A 34 -4.82 26.89 5.71
C ALA A 34 -5.76 28.12 5.77
N LYS A 35 -5.82 28.90 4.68
CA LYS A 35 -6.73 30.06 4.57
C LYS A 35 -8.20 29.70 4.77
N PHE A 36 -8.63 28.51 4.34
CA PHE A 36 -10.02 28.08 4.51
C PHE A 36 -10.33 27.76 5.97
N PHE A 37 -9.36 27.18 6.70
CA PHE A 37 -9.49 26.93 8.15
C PHE A 37 -9.44 28.23 8.95
N GLN A 38 -8.55 29.17 8.62
CA GLN A 38 -8.44 30.46 9.30
C GLN A 38 -9.68 31.33 9.11
N ASN A 39 -10.27 31.29 7.92
CA ASN A 39 -11.49 32.05 7.59
C ASN A 39 -12.78 31.32 7.99
N PHE A 40 -12.69 30.13 8.62
CA PHE A 40 -13.83 29.27 8.94
C PHE A 40 -14.75 28.97 7.74
N ASP A 41 -14.16 28.84 6.55
CA ASP A 41 -14.89 28.53 5.32
C ASP A 41 -15.16 27.03 5.21
N GLY A 42 -16.19 26.59 5.92
CA GLY A 42 -16.61 25.19 5.95
C GLY A 42 -17.02 24.64 4.58
N LYS A 43 -17.46 25.49 3.64
CA LYS A 43 -17.87 25.03 2.30
C LYS A 43 -16.67 24.59 1.48
N GLU A 44 -15.61 25.40 1.46
CA GLU A 44 -14.37 25.06 0.75
C GLU A 44 -13.68 23.86 1.38
N ILE A 45 -13.62 23.78 2.72
CA ILE A 45 -13.06 22.61 3.42
C ILE A 45 -13.80 21.32 3.02
N LEU A 46 -15.14 21.34 2.98
CA LEU A 46 -15.94 20.19 2.58
C LEU A 46 -15.75 19.85 1.09
N ALA A 47 -15.68 20.84 0.21
CA ALA A 47 -15.45 20.61 -1.22
C ALA A 47 -14.09 19.95 -1.49
N VAL A 48 -13.02 20.47 -0.88
CA VAL A 48 -11.67 19.90 -0.96
C VAL A 48 -11.63 18.50 -0.35
N SER A 49 -12.27 18.30 0.81
CA SER A 49 -12.37 16.99 1.46
C SER A 49 -13.07 15.97 0.56
N PHE A 50 -14.16 16.37 -0.11
CA PHE A 50 -14.88 15.49 -1.01
C PHE A 50 -14.05 15.10 -2.24
N TRP A 51 -13.31 16.06 -2.81
CA TRP A 51 -12.38 15.81 -3.91
C TRP A 51 -11.28 14.83 -3.50
N LEU A 52 -10.57 15.11 -2.40
CA LEU A 52 -9.50 14.25 -1.88
C LEU A 52 -10.01 12.86 -1.49
N MET A 53 -11.25 12.77 -0.97
CA MET A 53 -11.87 11.50 -0.67
C MET A 53 -12.10 10.67 -1.94
N GLY A 54 -12.56 11.30 -3.02
CA GLY A 54 -12.69 10.64 -4.34
C GLY A 54 -11.36 10.11 -4.86
N VAL A 55 -10.29 10.90 -4.76
CA VAL A 55 -8.93 10.46 -5.09
C VAL A 55 -8.50 9.28 -4.21
N GLY A 56 -8.75 9.35 -2.90
CA GLY A 56 -8.43 8.27 -1.97
C GLY A 56 -9.21 6.98 -2.21
N PHE A 57 -10.43 7.07 -2.73
CA PHE A 57 -11.17 5.89 -3.18
C PHE A 57 -10.49 5.20 -4.37
N ILE A 58 -9.92 5.96 -5.31
CA ILE A 58 -9.15 5.39 -6.43
C ILE A 58 -7.93 4.65 -5.90
N PHE A 59 -7.15 5.27 -5.00
CA PHE A 59 -5.98 4.62 -4.39
C PHE A 59 -6.35 3.36 -3.62
N SER A 60 -7.45 3.38 -2.88
CA SER A 60 -7.95 2.19 -2.20
C SER A 60 -8.32 1.08 -3.18
N VAL A 61 -9.01 1.39 -4.28
CA VAL A 61 -9.39 0.39 -5.29
C VAL A 61 -8.15 -0.22 -5.96
N ILE A 62 -7.12 0.58 -6.24
CA ILE A 62 -5.81 0.09 -6.74
C ILE A 62 -5.20 -0.91 -5.75
N SER A 63 -5.11 -0.54 -4.48
CA SER A 63 -4.62 -1.40 -3.39
C SER A 63 -5.45 -2.69 -3.25
N GLN A 64 -6.77 -2.61 -3.39
CA GLN A 64 -7.64 -3.78 -3.34
C GLN A 64 -7.45 -4.73 -4.53
N MET A 65 -7.26 -4.17 -5.72
CA MET A 65 -6.93 -4.95 -6.92
C MET A 65 -5.59 -5.67 -6.74
N GLY A 66 -4.54 -4.98 -6.30
CA GLY A 66 -3.23 -5.60 -6.08
C GLY A 66 -3.24 -6.65 -4.98
N PHE A 67 -3.97 -6.41 -3.88
CA PHE A 67 -4.18 -7.42 -2.84
C PHE A 67 -4.83 -8.70 -3.37
N PHE A 68 -5.89 -8.57 -4.17
CA PHE A 68 -6.57 -9.73 -4.74
C PHE A 68 -5.70 -10.46 -5.77
N ALA A 69 -5.01 -9.71 -6.64
CA ALA A 69 -4.06 -10.27 -7.59
C ALA A 69 -2.96 -11.06 -6.87
N TYR A 70 -2.42 -10.52 -5.77
CA TYR A 70 -1.41 -11.19 -4.98
C TYR A 70 -1.90 -12.47 -4.31
N LEU A 71 -3.10 -12.47 -3.70
CA LEU A 71 -3.66 -13.71 -3.13
C LEU A 71 -3.79 -14.82 -4.18
N THR A 72 -4.14 -14.44 -5.40
CA THR A 72 -4.26 -15.34 -6.55
C THR A 72 -2.88 -15.87 -6.97
N ILE A 73 -1.91 -14.99 -7.20
CA ILE A 73 -0.53 -15.35 -7.55
C ILE A 73 0.09 -16.23 -6.47
N HIS A 74 -0.10 -15.91 -5.19
CA HIS A 74 0.44 -16.69 -4.09
C HIS A 74 -0.14 -18.11 -4.06
N ARG A 75 -1.45 -18.26 -4.31
CA ARG A 75 -2.11 -19.57 -4.37
C ARG A 75 -1.59 -20.41 -5.55
N PHE A 76 -1.45 -19.81 -6.73
CA PHE A 76 -0.87 -20.50 -7.89
C PHE A 76 0.62 -20.79 -7.71
N GLY A 77 1.37 -19.86 -7.11
CA GLY A 77 2.80 -20.00 -6.83
C GLY A 77 3.07 -21.22 -5.93
N LEU A 78 2.31 -21.40 -4.86
CA LEU A 78 2.42 -22.59 -4.01
C LEU A 78 2.05 -23.89 -4.73
N GLY A 79 1.15 -23.85 -5.71
CA GLY A 79 0.78 -25.03 -6.51
C GLY A 79 1.81 -25.38 -7.59
N MET A 80 2.40 -24.36 -8.22
CA MET A 80 3.39 -24.49 -9.30
C MET A 80 4.76 -24.85 -8.74
N PHE A 81 5.23 -24.09 -7.74
CA PHE A 81 6.43 -24.40 -7.00
C PHE A 81 6.06 -25.42 -5.92
N ARG A 82 6.28 -26.70 -6.24
CA ARG A 82 5.99 -27.88 -5.39
C ARG A 82 6.58 -27.82 -3.96
N SER A 83 7.36 -26.80 -3.62
CA SER A 83 7.89 -26.50 -2.29
C SER A 83 7.58 -25.04 -1.88
N PRO A 84 6.96 -24.82 -0.71
CA PRO A 84 6.77 -23.47 -0.15
C PRO A 84 8.09 -22.71 0.06
N SER A 85 9.20 -23.42 0.31
CA SER A 85 10.52 -22.79 0.46
C SER A 85 11.00 -22.19 -0.86
N LEU A 86 10.78 -22.89 -1.97
CA LEU A 86 11.19 -22.42 -3.29
C LEU A 86 10.40 -21.18 -3.70
N TRP A 87 9.09 -21.18 -3.44
CA TRP A 87 8.24 -20.01 -3.68
C TRP A 87 8.68 -18.80 -2.86
N ASN A 88 9.01 -18.98 -1.58
CA ASN A 88 9.53 -17.90 -0.74
C ASN A 88 10.88 -17.35 -1.27
N THR A 89 11.76 -18.21 -1.79
CA THR A 89 13.01 -17.75 -2.42
C THR A 89 12.74 -16.88 -3.65
N VAL A 90 11.78 -17.27 -4.49
CA VAL A 90 11.36 -16.46 -5.66
C VAL A 90 10.82 -15.11 -5.21
N GLN A 91 10.01 -15.07 -4.15
CA GLN A 91 9.52 -13.80 -3.60
C GLN A 91 10.65 -12.91 -3.06
N LEU A 92 11.63 -13.46 -2.36
CA LEU A 92 12.80 -12.71 -1.88
C LEU A 92 13.61 -12.14 -3.05
N PHE A 93 13.79 -12.90 -4.13
CA PHE A 93 14.42 -12.41 -5.35
C PHE A 93 13.67 -11.20 -5.91
N PHE A 94 12.34 -11.28 -6.05
CA PHE A 94 11.54 -10.17 -6.55
C PHE A 94 11.53 -8.95 -5.61
N ILE A 95 11.57 -9.14 -4.29
CA ILE A 95 11.74 -8.03 -3.34
C ILE A 95 13.04 -7.29 -3.62
N ALA A 96 14.16 -8.01 -3.72
CA ALA A 96 15.46 -7.40 -4.01
C ALA A 96 15.48 -6.73 -5.39
N PHE A 97 14.93 -7.39 -6.40
CA PHE A 97 14.84 -6.87 -7.77
C PHE A 97 14.04 -5.57 -7.86
N VAL A 98 12.85 -5.52 -7.25
CA VAL A 98 11.98 -4.33 -7.31
C VAL A 98 12.55 -3.19 -6.48
N LEU A 99 13.19 -3.46 -5.34
CA LEU A 99 13.90 -2.40 -4.59
C LEU A 99 15.09 -1.84 -5.39
N PHE A 100 15.83 -2.71 -6.08
CA PHE A 100 16.91 -2.27 -6.97
C PHE A 100 16.37 -1.43 -8.13
N ASP A 101 15.31 -1.88 -8.82
CA ASP A 101 14.63 -1.13 -9.88
C ASP A 101 14.14 0.24 -9.39
N PHE A 102 13.47 0.26 -8.24
CA PHE A 102 12.96 1.50 -7.63
C PHE A 102 14.08 2.50 -7.30
N VAL A 103 15.25 2.05 -6.87
CA VAL A 103 16.38 2.94 -6.56
C VAL A 103 17.16 3.32 -7.81
N TYR A 104 17.60 2.34 -8.59
CA TYR A 104 18.54 2.55 -9.68
C TYR A 104 17.84 2.98 -10.97
N LEU A 105 16.88 2.16 -11.46
CA LEU A 105 16.23 2.39 -12.74
C LEU A 105 15.35 3.65 -12.70
N ARG A 106 14.69 3.94 -11.58
CA ARG A 106 13.99 5.22 -11.40
C ARG A 106 14.92 6.43 -11.50
N SER A 107 16.06 6.41 -10.81
CA SER A 107 17.01 7.54 -10.79
C SER A 107 17.57 7.83 -12.17
N VAL A 108 17.87 6.79 -12.93
CA VAL A 108 18.53 6.89 -14.23
C VAL A 108 17.54 7.14 -15.39
N LEU A 109 16.39 6.47 -15.40
CA LEU A 109 15.49 6.43 -16.56
C LEU A 109 14.24 7.30 -16.44
N ILE A 110 13.75 7.53 -15.23
CA ILE A 110 12.47 8.23 -15.00
C ILE A 110 12.72 9.67 -14.55
N ALA A 111 13.68 9.85 -13.64
CA ALA A 111 14.00 11.16 -13.08
C ALA A 111 15.07 11.92 -13.87
N ASN A 112 15.60 11.39 -14.99
CA ASN A 112 16.69 11.97 -15.78
C ASN A 112 17.89 12.47 -14.94
N GLY A 113 18.17 11.85 -13.80
CA GLY A 113 19.23 12.27 -12.86
C GLY A 113 18.88 13.46 -11.95
N GLU A 114 17.67 14.02 -12.02
CA GLU A 114 17.24 15.16 -11.18
C GLU A 114 16.98 14.76 -9.72
N VAL A 115 16.61 13.49 -9.48
CA VAL A 115 16.37 12.98 -8.12
C VAL A 115 17.63 12.34 -7.58
N SER A 116 18.12 12.85 -6.44
CA SER A 116 19.26 12.28 -5.72
C SER A 116 19.04 10.80 -5.42
N LEU A 117 20.02 9.97 -5.81
CA LEU A 117 20.06 8.54 -5.53
C LEU A 117 19.92 8.24 -4.02
N GLY A 118 20.45 9.13 -3.17
CA GLY A 118 20.31 9.04 -1.71
C GLY A 118 18.85 9.17 -1.24
N ASN A 119 18.06 10.04 -1.85
CA ASN A 119 16.63 10.18 -1.51
C ASN A 119 15.85 8.92 -1.91
N ASN A 120 16.15 8.34 -3.08
CA ASN A 120 15.51 7.11 -3.53
C ASN A 120 15.85 5.91 -2.61
N ILE A 121 17.09 5.82 -2.15
CA ILE A 121 17.49 4.83 -1.14
C ILE A 121 16.72 5.03 0.16
N LEU A 122 16.58 6.28 0.63
CA LEU A 122 15.86 6.59 1.86
C LEU A 122 14.39 6.19 1.76
N VAL A 123 13.71 6.56 0.67
CA VAL A 123 12.30 6.22 0.43
C VAL A 123 12.12 4.69 0.34
N ALA A 124 12.98 4.00 -0.42
CA ALA A 124 12.96 2.55 -0.50
C ALA A 124 13.18 1.88 0.86
N GLY A 125 14.12 2.42 1.65
CA GLY A 125 14.42 1.95 3.00
C GLY A 125 13.24 2.12 3.96
N VAL A 126 12.59 3.29 3.96
CA VAL A 126 11.38 3.54 4.76
C VAL A 126 10.25 2.59 4.37
N LEU A 127 10.00 2.42 3.07
CA LEU A 127 8.99 1.48 2.57
C LEU A 127 9.29 0.04 2.99
N PHE A 128 10.54 -0.40 2.85
CA PHE A 128 10.98 -1.73 3.25
C PHE A 128 10.83 -1.96 4.76
N VAL A 129 11.28 -1.01 5.58
CA VAL A 129 11.18 -1.10 7.05
C VAL A 129 9.71 -1.15 7.49
N PHE A 130 8.86 -0.29 6.93
CA PHE A 130 7.43 -0.32 7.21
C PHE A 130 6.82 -1.67 6.80
N GLY A 131 7.13 -2.17 5.60
CA GLY A 131 6.70 -3.47 5.13
C GLY A 131 7.18 -4.62 6.01
N ALA A 132 8.41 -4.57 6.52
CA ALA A 132 8.97 -5.55 7.44
C ALA A 132 8.27 -5.54 8.81
N ILE A 133 7.93 -4.36 9.33
CA ILE A 133 7.15 -4.23 10.57
C ILE A 133 5.78 -4.88 10.39
N VAL A 134 5.06 -4.55 9.32
CA VAL A 134 3.73 -5.14 9.02
C VAL A 134 3.83 -6.65 8.81
N ALA A 135 4.85 -7.13 8.09
CA ALA A 135 5.11 -8.55 7.89
C ALA A 135 5.44 -9.28 9.19
N TYR A 136 6.19 -8.65 10.09
CA TYR A 136 6.48 -9.17 11.41
C TYR A 136 5.19 -9.33 12.23
N ILE A 137 4.36 -8.28 12.31
CA ILE A 137 3.05 -8.33 13.00
C ILE A 137 2.20 -9.47 12.43
N LYS A 138 2.10 -9.56 11.10
CA LYS A 138 1.36 -10.62 10.42
C LYS A 138 1.88 -12.01 10.80
N SER A 139 3.20 -12.21 10.81
CA SER A 139 3.82 -13.49 11.13
C SER A 139 3.60 -13.91 12.59
N LYS A 140 3.60 -12.93 13.50
CA LYS A 140 3.32 -13.13 14.93
C LYS A 140 1.86 -13.51 15.18
N GLU A 141 0.92 -12.91 14.46
CA GLU A 141 -0.52 -13.19 14.62
C GLU A 141 -0.97 -14.48 13.93
N THR A 142 -0.17 -15.02 13.00
CA THR A 142 -0.55 -16.19 12.20
C THR A 142 0.46 -17.33 12.30
N ASN A 143 1.55 -17.27 11.54
CA ASN A 143 2.65 -18.22 11.59
C ASN A 143 3.93 -17.60 10.98
N LYS A 144 5.10 -18.14 11.37
CA LYS A 144 6.41 -17.66 10.89
C LYS A 144 6.57 -17.73 9.35
N LYS A 145 5.91 -18.69 8.67
CA LYS A 145 5.99 -18.83 7.21
C LYS A 145 5.26 -17.72 6.47
N ALA A 146 4.40 -16.95 7.14
CA ALA A 146 3.69 -15.82 6.55
C ALA A 146 4.56 -14.55 6.40
N PHE A 147 5.75 -14.51 6.98
CA PHE A 147 6.62 -13.31 6.94
C PHE A 147 7.01 -12.92 5.51
N VAL A 148 7.62 -13.84 4.75
CA VAL A 148 8.08 -13.56 3.38
C VAL A 148 6.91 -13.18 2.46
N PRO A 149 5.78 -13.92 2.45
CA PRO A 149 4.60 -13.52 1.70
C PRO A 149 4.03 -12.14 2.07
N ALA A 150 4.08 -11.79 3.35
CA ALA A 150 3.61 -10.49 3.81
C ALA A 150 4.56 -9.36 3.39
N LEU A 151 5.87 -9.57 3.51
CA LEU A 151 6.88 -8.61 3.09
C LEU A 151 6.84 -8.38 1.58
N PHE A 152 6.69 -9.45 0.79
CA PHE A 152 6.54 -9.35 -0.66
C PHE A 152 5.36 -8.45 -1.02
N PHE A 153 4.19 -8.68 -0.39
CA PHE A 153 3.01 -7.89 -0.66
C PHE A 153 3.22 -6.41 -0.31
N MET A 154 3.75 -6.13 0.88
CA MET A 154 3.97 -4.76 1.34
C MET A 154 5.05 -4.01 0.54
N VAL A 155 5.99 -4.72 -0.09
CA VAL A 155 7.07 -4.09 -0.86
C VAL A 155 6.76 -4.10 -2.34
N VAL A 156 6.75 -5.30 -2.95
CA VAL A 156 6.65 -5.47 -4.40
C VAL A 156 5.31 -4.95 -4.90
N VAL A 157 4.21 -5.39 -4.29
CA VAL A 157 2.88 -5.04 -4.80
C VAL A 157 2.58 -3.56 -4.56
N THR A 158 2.99 -3.01 -3.41
CA THR A 158 2.83 -1.56 -3.15
C THR A 158 3.64 -0.70 -4.13
N ILE A 159 4.89 -1.09 -4.45
CA ILE A 159 5.69 -0.35 -5.45
C ILE A 159 5.03 -0.41 -6.83
N LEU A 160 4.53 -1.59 -7.24
CA LEU A 160 3.82 -1.74 -8.52
C LEU A 160 2.54 -0.90 -8.59
N GLU A 161 1.79 -0.83 -7.48
CA GLU A 161 0.61 0.02 -7.35
C GLU A 161 0.97 1.51 -7.42
N TRP A 162 2.16 1.89 -6.96
CA TRP A 162 2.64 3.26 -6.90
C TRP A 162 3.24 3.78 -8.22
N VAL A 163 3.45 2.90 -9.20
CA VAL A 163 3.98 3.25 -10.55
C VAL A 163 3.31 4.46 -11.20
N PRO A 164 1.96 4.64 -11.15
CA PRO A 164 1.32 5.81 -11.76
C PRO A 164 1.84 7.14 -11.21
N ALA A 165 2.01 7.27 -9.88
CA ALA A 165 2.56 8.48 -9.30
C ALA A 165 4.07 8.63 -9.56
N LEU A 166 4.81 7.51 -9.58
CA LEU A 166 6.23 7.50 -9.94
C LEU A 166 6.50 8.04 -11.34
N ARG A 167 5.55 7.90 -12.27
CA ARG A 167 5.66 8.43 -13.64
C ARG A 167 5.34 9.92 -13.77
N ILE A 168 4.50 10.46 -12.89
CA ILE A 168 4.17 11.89 -12.88
C ILE A 168 5.36 12.70 -12.35
N ASN A 169 6.18 12.07 -11.48
CA ASN A 169 7.38 12.66 -10.87
C ASN A 169 7.12 13.98 -10.12
N ASP A 170 5.92 14.15 -9.57
CA ASP A 170 5.55 15.25 -8.68
C ASP A 170 5.61 14.79 -7.22
N THR A 171 6.31 15.55 -6.38
CA THR A 171 6.64 15.12 -5.00
C THR A 171 5.39 15.03 -4.12
N ASP A 172 4.46 15.97 -4.25
CA ASP A 172 3.24 15.97 -3.43
C ASP A 172 2.33 14.83 -3.87
N TRP A 173 2.17 14.61 -5.17
CA TRP A 173 1.40 13.49 -5.71
C TRP A 173 1.99 12.12 -5.32
N LEU A 174 3.32 12.02 -5.27
CA LEU A 174 4.02 10.82 -4.81
C LEU A 174 3.62 10.46 -3.38
N TYR A 175 3.71 11.42 -2.45
CA TYR A 175 3.38 11.18 -1.05
C TYR A 175 1.88 11.03 -0.81
N LEU A 176 1.06 11.79 -1.55
CA LEU A 176 -0.39 11.72 -1.49
C LEU A 176 -0.90 10.31 -1.84
N MET A 177 -0.22 9.61 -2.74
CA MET A 177 -0.59 8.24 -3.14
C MET A 177 0.01 7.16 -2.24
N VAL A 178 1.32 7.23 -1.93
CA VAL A 178 2.00 6.11 -1.24
C VAL A 178 1.49 5.89 0.18
N ILE A 179 1.16 6.96 0.90
CA ILE A 179 0.75 6.86 2.30
C ILE A 179 -0.61 6.14 2.43
N PRO A 180 -1.68 6.54 1.71
CA PRO A 180 -2.93 5.79 1.67
C PRO A 180 -2.78 4.35 1.18
N LEU A 181 -1.92 4.10 0.18
CA LEU A 181 -1.64 2.73 -0.30
C LEU A 181 -1.05 1.86 0.80
N LEU A 182 -0.02 2.34 1.51
CA LEU A 182 0.61 1.62 2.62
C LEU A 182 -0.40 1.29 3.73
N LEU A 183 -1.28 2.25 4.07
CA LEU A 183 -2.32 2.05 5.07
C LEU A 183 -3.36 1.01 4.62
N CYS A 184 -3.84 1.10 3.38
CA CYS A 184 -4.78 0.14 2.81
C CYS A 184 -4.20 -1.27 2.75
N ASN A 185 -2.99 -1.42 2.19
CA ASN A 185 -2.30 -2.70 2.06
C ASN A 185 -2.02 -3.34 3.43
N ALA A 186 -1.51 -2.56 4.39
CA ALA A 186 -1.28 -3.04 5.75
C ALA A 186 -2.58 -3.49 6.41
N TYR A 187 -3.64 -2.68 6.30
CA TYR A 187 -4.95 -3.01 6.87
C TYR A 187 -5.50 -4.31 6.27
N GLN A 188 -5.54 -4.45 4.95
CA GLN A 188 -6.05 -5.64 4.27
C GLN A 188 -5.28 -6.91 4.67
N LEU A 189 -3.95 -6.82 4.68
CA LEU A 189 -3.08 -7.95 5.02
C LEU A 189 -3.28 -8.42 6.47
N LEU A 190 -3.41 -7.47 7.40
CA LEU A 190 -3.57 -7.75 8.83
C LEU A 190 -5.01 -8.15 9.18
N ILE A 191 -6.04 -7.57 8.57
CA ILE A 191 -7.42 -7.89 8.95
C ILE A 191 -7.91 -9.23 8.37
N LEU A 192 -7.40 -9.64 7.20
CA LEU A 192 -7.91 -10.80 6.46
C LEU A 192 -7.98 -12.08 7.31
N HIS A 193 -6.91 -12.41 8.01
CA HIS A 193 -6.84 -13.63 8.82
C HIS A 193 -7.77 -13.57 10.04
N ARG A 194 -8.00 -12.39 10.61
CA ARG A 194 -8.94 -12.18 11.72
C ARG A 194 -10.39 -12.35 11.26
N LEU A 195 -10.71 -11.92 10.04
CA LEU A 195 -12.03 -12.12 9.43
C LEU A 195 -12.30 -13.61 9.17
N ILE A 196 -11.29 -14.36 8.73
CA ILE A 196 -11.40 -15.80 8.47
C ILE A 196 -11.46 -16.59 9.78
N GLY A 197 -10.56 -16.32 10.73
CA GLY A 197 -10.42 -17.04 12.00
C GLY A 197 -11.65 -16.95 12.92
N LYS A 198 -12.39 -15.82 12.90
CA LYS A 198 -13.65 -15.69 13.67
C LYS A 198 -14.72 -16.73 13.29
N THR A 199 -14.63 -17.36 12.11
CA THR A 199 -15.59 -18.39 11.69
C THR A 199 -15.34 -19.74 12.37
N SER A 200 -14.13 -20.01 12.86
CA SER A 200 -13.78 -21.31 13.46
C SER A 200 -14.22 -21.45 14.92
N LYS A 201 -14.66 -20.37 15.57
CA LYS A 201 -15.11 -20.36 16.98
C LYS A 201 -16.64 -20.25 17.14
N SER A 202 -17.39 -20.36 16.04
CA SER A 202 -18.85 -20.20 16.04
C SER A 202 -19.59 -21.45 15.54
N VAL A 203 -19.06 -22.62 15.86
CA VAL A 203 -19.72 -23.92 15.66
C VAL A 203 -19.61 -24.70 16.95
#